data_AF-A0AAV9TP06-F1
#
_entry.id   AF-A0AAV9TP06-F1
#
_cell.length_a   1.000
_cell.length_b   1.000
_cell.length_c   1.000
_cell.angle_alpha   90.00
_cell.angle_beta   90.00
_cell.angle_gamma   90.00
#
_symmetry.space_group_name_H-M   'P 1'
#
loop_
_entity.id
_entity.type
_entity.pdbx_description
1 polymer ?
#
loop_
_entity_poly.entity_id
_entity_poly.type
_entity_poly.pdbx_seq_one_letter_code
_entity_poly.pdbx_strand_id
1 'polypeptide(L)'
;MNLWMRLPKHPNIVLFDRLVLDKLNGHVVGFTSVYIPGGTIEDNRSRVFKLEWLKQLTRVVDDLNLKHGIMHQDIAPRNLLVDPSTDNILVFDFNYSGRIGGIGHISERDDVKGVIFTIYEIITLDKHFREVPYDQQDPTEIQALAAWHKHPDVRLDHHVSEYRSVLNHWEPIDWPPLGPPPKKELVVSDGNGNSTVVVGAGCR
;
A
#
# COMPACT_ATOMS: atom_id res chain seq x y z
N MET A 1 6.11 0.39 9.16
CA MET A 1 5.73 -0.11 10.51
C MET A 1 5.03 0.91 11.42
N ASN A 2 5.61 2.08 11.74
CA ASN A 2 5.00 3.04 12.68
C ASN A 2 3.62 3.57 12.22
N LEU A 3 3.41 3.70 10.91
CA LEU A 3 2.12 4.12 10.34
C LEU A 3 1.04 3.06 10.55
N TRP A 4 1.37 1.80 10.27
CA TRP A 4 0.45 0.66 10.42
C TRP A 4 -0.09 0.53 11.85
N MET A 5 0.76 0.66 12.87
CA MET A 5 0.34 0.60 14.28
C MET A 5 -0.66 1.68 14.68
N ARG A 6 -0.76 2.77 13.91
CA ARG A 6 -1.60 3.93 14.19
C ARG A 6 -2.87 3.94 13.34
N LEU A 7 -3.01 3.02 12.38
CA LEU A 7 -4.22 2.91 11.58
C LEU A 7 -5.37 2.40 12.45
N PRO A 8 -6.59 2.92 12.28
CA PRO A 8 -7.76 2.31 12.87
C PRO A 8 -7.94 0.89 12.32
N LYS A 9 -8.65 0.03 13.06
CA LYS A 9 -9.01 -1.30 12.56
C LYS A 9 -9.78 -1.17 11.24
N HIS A 10 -9.38 -1.96 10.25
CA HIS A 10 -9.96 -1.94 8.91
C HIS A 10 -10.20 -3.37 8.41
N PRO A 11 -11.35 -3.69 7.79
CA PRO A 11 -11.68 -5.05 7.36
C PRO A 11 -10.77 -5.60 6.24
N ASN A 12 -10.03 -4.73 5.55
CA ASN A 12 -9.11 -5.09 4.46
C ASN A 12 -7.62 -4.84 4.79
N ILE A 13 -7.27 -4.67 6.08
CA ILE A 13 -5.86 -4.51 6.52
C ILE A 13 -5.60 -5.53 7.62
N VAL A 14 -4.50 -6.28 7.51
CA VAL A 14 -4.10 -7.20 8.58
C VAL A 14 -3.88 -6.42 9.88
N LEU A 15 -4.46 -6.90 10.97
CA LEU A 15 -4.35 -6.23 12.26
C LEU A 15 -2.94 -6.38 12.83
N PHE A 16 -2.32 -5.24 13.16
CA PHE A 16 -1.19 -5.18 14.07
C PHE A 16 -1.68 -5.54 15.48
N ASP A 17 -1.03 -6.51 16.14
CA ASP A 17 -1.40 -6.91 17.51
C ASP A 17 -0.52 -6.22 18.54
N ARG A 18 0.76 -6.60 18.65
CA ARG A 18 1.63 -6.16 19.75
C ARG A 18 3.08 -5.95 19.33
N LEU A 19 3.76 -5.05 20.04
CA LEU A 19 5.22 -4.97 20.04
C LEU A 19 5.81 -6.05 20.94
N VAL A 20 6.93 -6.62 20.51
CA VAL A 20 7.73 -7.55 21.30
C VAL A 20 8.93 -6.78 21.85
N LEU A 21 9.09 -6.79 23.17
CA LEU A 21 10.19 -6.12 23.87
C LEU A 21 11.20 -7.14 24.39
N ASP A 22 12.48 -6.79 24.37
CA ASP A 22 13.50 -7.59 25.05
C ASP A 22 13.38 -7.46 26.57
N LYS A 23 13.73 -8.51 27.30
CA LYS A 23 13.60 -8.56 28.76
C LYS A 23 14.67 -7.76 29.51
N LEU A 24 15.82 -7.49 28.89
CA LEU A 24 17.00 -6.92 29.57
C LEU A 24 16.91 -5.39 29.64
N ASN A 25 16.52 -4.75 28.54
CA ASN A 25 16.53 -3.29 28.38
C ASN A 25 15.16 -2.74 27.95
N GLY A 26 14.19 -3.58 27.60
CA GLY A 26 12.87 -3.14 27.15
C GLY A 26 12.85 -2.53 25.75
N HIS A 27 13.88 -2.77 24.93
CA HIS A 27 13.90 -2.32 23.54
C HIS A 27 12.94 -3.15 22.68
N VAL A 28 12.39 -2.52 21.64
CA VAL A 28 11.57 -3.20 20.65
C VAL A 28 12.46 -4.11 19.81
N VAL A 29 12.19 -5.42 19.84
CA VAL A 29 12.88 -6.45 19.05
C VAL A 29 12.02 -7.05 17.96
N GLY A 30 10.73 -6.73 17.95
CA GLY A 30 9.82 -7.19 16.91
C GLY A 30 8.39 -6.77 17.17
N PHE A 31 7.49 -7.41 16.44
CA PHE A 31 6.06 -7.24 16.58
C PHE A 31 5.35 -8.54 16.23
N THR A 32 4.06 -8.58 16.53
CA THR A 32 3.15 -9.67 16.18
C THR A 32 1.99 -9.11 15.39
N SER A 33 1.48 -9.91 14.46
CA SER A 33 0.25 -9.65 13.72
C SER A 33 -0.64 -10.89 13.79
N VAL A 34 -1.91 -10.69 13.47
CA VAL A 34 -2.85 -11.82 13.35
C VAL A 34 -2.39 -12.72 12.20
N TYR A 35 -2.27 -14.02 12.48
CA TYR A 35 -1.98 -15.02 11.46
C TYR A 35 -3.23 -15.28 10.61
N ILE A 36 -3.09 -15.11 9.29
CA ILE A 36 -4.12 -15.40 8.31
C ILE A 36 -3.72 -16.68 7.55
N PRO A 37 -4.45 -17.79 7.69
CA PRO A 37 -4.08 -19.04 7.03
C PRO A 37 -4.40 -18.99 5.54
N GLY A 38 -3.81 -19.94 4.79
CA GLY A 38 -4.10 -20.13 3.37
C GLY A 38 -3.07 -19.52 2.41
N GLY A 39 -2.07 -18.80 2.93
CA GLY A 39 -1.00 -18.19 2.15
C GLY A 39 -1.43 -16.94 1.40
N THR A 40 -0.43 -16.21 0.88
CA THR A 40 -0.63 -15.01 0.07
C THR A 40 -1.27 -15.35 -1.27
N ILE A 41 -1.69 -14.33 -2.03
CA ILE A 41 -2.13 -14.52 -3.41
C ILE A 41 -1.00 -15.08 -4.28
N GLU A 42 0.26 -14.71 -3.99
CA GLU A 42 1.43 -15.27 -4.70
C GLU A 42 1.66 -16.76 -4.40
N ASP A 43 1.51 -17.16 -3.14
CA ASP A 43 1.74 -18.54 -2.69
C ASP A 43 0.63 -19.49 -3.16
N ASN A 44 -0.64 -19.06 -3.04
CA ASN A 44 -1.80 -19.92 -3.31
C ASN A 44 -2.37 -19.70 -4.71
N ARG A 45 -1.61 -20.16 -5.71
CA ARG A 45 -1.99 -20.04 -7.14
C ARG A 45 -3.25 -20.80 -7.54
N SER A 46 -3.69 -21.76 -6.72
CA SER A 46 -4.91 -22.54 -6.98
C SER A 46 -6.20 -21.77 -6.67
N ARG A 47 -6.10 -20.65 -5.94
CA ARG A 47 -7.21 -19.82 -5.50
C ARG A 47 -7.84 -19.10 -6.70
N VAL A 48 -9.17 -19.05 -6.72
CA VAL A 48 -9.91 -18.19 -7.66
C VAL A 48 -9.76 -16.75 -7.20
N PHE A 49 -9.14 -15.89 -8.02
CA PHE A 49 -9.05 -14.47 -7.71
C PHE A 49 -10.37 -13.79 -8.05
N LYS A 50 -11.02 -13.16 -7.07
CA LYS A 50 -12.37 -12.62 -7.22
C LYS A 50 -12.38 -11.16 -7.69
N LEU A 51 -13.33 -10.78 -8.52
CA LEU A 51 -13.53 -9.38 -8.93
C LEU A 51 -13.85 -8.48 -7.72
N GLU A 52 -14.55 -8.99 -6.71
CA GLU A 52 -14.80 -8.23 -5.48
C GLU A 52 -13.52 -7.95 -4.70
N TRP A 53 -12.52 -8.84 -4.74
CA TRP A 53 -11.23 -8.58 -4.09
C TRP A 53 -10.48 -7.43 -4.75
N LEU A 54 -10.57 -7.28 -6.07
CA LEU A 54 -10.07 -6.08 -6.74
C LEU A 54 -10.80 -4.82 -6.25
N LYS A 55 -12.13 -4.83 -6.19
CA LYS A 55 -12.90 -3.67 -5.71
C LYS A 55 -12.60 -3.31 -4.24
N GLN A 56 -12.37 -4.31 -3.40
CA GLN A 56 -11.94 -4.09 -2.02
C GLN A 56 -10.52 -3.52 -1.96
N LEU A 57 -9.61 -4.02 -2.82
CA LEU A 57 -8.24 -3.52 -2.92
C LEU A 57 -8.20 -2.04 -3.35
N THR A 58 -8.98 -1.63 -4.36
CA THR A 58 -9.04 -0.22 -4.75
C THR A 58 -9.58 0.65 -3.63
N ARG A 59 -10.67 0.22 -2.96
CA ARG A 59 -11.24 0.96 -1.81
C ARG A 59 -10.27 1.13 -0.64
N VAL A 60 -9.52 0.09 -0.26
CA VAL A 60 -8.57 0.21 0.85
C VAL A 60 -7.36 1.08 0.47
N VAL A 61 -6.93 1.07 -0.80
CA VAL A 61 -5.90 1.99 -1.30
C VAL A 61 -6.41 3.43 -1.27
N ASP A 62 -7.64 3.70 -1.71
CA ASP A 62 -8.26 5.02 -1.61
C ASP A 62 -8.37 5.49 -0.16
N ASP A 63 -8.81 4.62 0.76
CA ASP A 63 -8.88 4.95 2.19
C ASP A 63 -7.49 5.26 2.77
N LEU A 64 -6.45 4.50 2.41
CA LEU A 64 -5.08 4.77 2.83
C LEU A 64 -4.58 6.12 2.30
N ASN A 65 -4.71 6.34 0.99
CA ASN A 65 -4.17 7.52 0.32
C ASN A 65 -4.95 8.79 0.67
N LEU A 66 -6.27 8.76 0.56
CA LEU A 66 -7.12 9.96 0.62
C LEU A 66 -7.54 10.31 2.03
N LYS A 67 -7.87 9.32 2.85
CA LYS A 67 -8.35 9.55 4.21
C LYS A 67 -7.22 9.55 5.23
N HIS A 68 -6.22 8.70 5.04
CA HIS A 68 -5.11 8.57 5.99
C HIS A 68 -3.82 9.29 5.55
N GLY A 69 -3.72 9.73 4.28
CA GLY A 69 -2.51 10.36 3.76
C GLY A 69 -1.30 9.43 3.80
N ILE A 70 -1.52 8.12 3.69
CA ILE A 70 -0.50 7.08 3.76
C ILE A 70 -0.52 6.30 2.45
N MET A 71 0.64 6.15 1.84
CA MET A 71 0.85 5.26 0.70
C MET A 71 1.55 3.99 1.20
N HIS A 72 1.08 2.81 0.80
CA HIS A 72 1.67 1.52 1.13
C HIS A 72 3.03 1.32 0.45
N GLN A 73 3.14 1.72 -0.81
CA GLN A 73 4.36 1.68 -1.65
C GLN A 73 4.90 0.29 -1.97
N ASP A 74 4.10 -0.75 -1.75
CA ASP A 74 4.45 -2.12 -2.11
C ASP A 74 3.21 -3.01 -2.28
N ILE A 75 2.20 -2.50 -3.00
CA ILE A 75 1.04 -3.32 -3.36
C ILE A 75 1.48 -4.37 -4.39
N ALA A 76 1.45 -5.64 -3.98
CA ALA A 76 1.89 -6.78 -4.78
C ALA A 76 1.21 -8.09 -4.32
N PRO A 77 1.12 -9.14 -5.16
CA PRO A 77 0.46 -10.40 -4.80
C PRO A 77 0.98 -11.05 -3.51
N ARG A 78 2.27 -10.90 -3.22
CA ARG A 78 2.92 -11.37 -1.98
C ARG A 78 2.49 -10.62 -0.72
N ASN A 79 1.93 -9.41 -0.87
CA ASN A 79 1.45 -8.56 0.21
C ASN A 79 -0.08 -8.57 0.32
N LEU A 80 -0.73 -9.54 -0.34
CA LEU A 80 -2.18 -9.73 -0.31
C LEU A 80 -2.54 -11.10 0.27
N LEU A 81 -3.47 -11.10 1.21
CA LEU A 81 -4.03 -12.29 1.86
C LEU A 81 -5.54 -12.31 1.66
N VAL A 82 -6.18 -13.44 1.92
CA VAL A 82 -7.65 -13.53 2.00
C VAL A 82 -8.02 -14.09 3.36
N ASP A 83 -8.86 -13.36 4.09
CA ASP A 83 -9.42 -13.86 5.33
C ASP A 83 -10.42 -14.99 5.03
N PRO A 84 -10.17 -16.23 5.47
CA PRO A 84 -11.08 -17.35 5.19
C PRO A 84 -12.43 -17.22 5.91
N SER A 85 -12.53 -16.39 6.94
CA SER A 85 -13.76 -16.22 7.72
C SER A 85 -14.71 -15.20 7.10
N THR A 86 -14.16 -14.16 6.47
CA THR A 86 -14.94 -13.05 5.89
C THR A 86 -14.90 -13.01 4.37
N ASP A 87 -14.01 -13.79 3.75
CA ASP A 87 -13.73 -13.77 2.30
C ASP A 87 -13.24 -12.40 1.79
N ASN A 88 -12.66 -11.59 2.69
CA ASN A 88 -12.11 -10.28 2.35
C ASN A 88 -10.65 -10.37 1.92
N ILE A 89 -10.26 -9.56 0.94
CA ILE A 89 -8.85 -9.31 0.65
C ILE A 89 -8.24 -8.49 1.80
N LEU A 90 -7.03 -8.83 2.22
CA LEU A 90 -6.30 -8.12 3.25
C LEU A 90 -4.95 -7.65 2.69
N VAL A 91 -4.61 -6.39 2.95
CA VAL A 91 -3.27 -5.83 2.70
C VAL A 91 -2.42 -5.95 3.96
N PHE A 92 -1.16 -6.35 3.81
CA PHE A 92 -0.17 -6.37 4.89
C PHE A 92 1.22 -5.97 4.38
N ASP A 93 2.19 -5.95 5.29
CA ASP A 93 3.58 -5.56 5.04
C ASP A 93 3.78 -4.07 4.71
N PHE A 94 3.39 -3.23 5.66
CA PHE A 94 3.56 -1.77 5.63
C PHE A 94 5.02 -1.35 5.94
N ASN A 95 6.02 -2.12 5.52
CA ASN A 95 7.42 -1.79 5.79
C ASN A 95 7.90 -0.61 4.93
N TYR A 96 7.40 -0.51 3.70
CA TYR A 96 7.66 0.61 2.79
C TYR A 96 6.66 1.76 2.91
N SER A 97 5.63 1.64 3.76
CA SER A 97 4.58 2.66 3.84
C SER A 97 5.14 4.03 4.24
N GLY A 98 4.66 5.09 3.60
CA GLY A 98 5.11 6.47 3.82
C GLY A 98 3.93 7.43 3.93
N ARG A 99 4.14 8.57 4.59
CA ARG A 99 3.14 9.66 4.57
C ARG A 99 3.29 10.44 3.29
N ILE A 100 2.22 10.60 2.52
CA ILE A 100 2.21 11.34 1.26
C ILE A 100 2.78 12.76 1.49
N GLY A 101 3.83 13.10 0.73
CA GLY A 101 4.61 14.35 0.87
C GLY A 101 5.51 14.47 2.12
N GLY A 102 5.63 13.40 2.89
CA GLY A 102 6.37 13.37 4.14
C GLY A 102 7.43 12.29 4.18
N ILE A 103 7.85 11.97 5.41
CA ILE A 103 8.89 10.96 5.65
C ILE A 103 8.45 9.60 5.14
N GLY A 104 9.35 8.96 4.39
CA GLY A 104 9.19 7.59 3.88
C GLY A 104 8.39 7.50 2.58
N HIS A 105 7.85 8.61 2.06
CA HIS A 105 7.16 8.62 0.76
C HIS A 105 8.14 8.75 -0.40
N ILE A 106 8.02 7.84 -1.37
CA ILE A 106 8.76 7.78 -2.63
C ILE A 106 7.72 7.93 -3.74
N SER A 107 7.77 9.03 -4.49
CA SER A 107 6.80 9.38 -5.52
C SER A 107 6.65 8.30 -6.59
N GLU A 108 7.73 7.58 -6.88
CA GLU A 108 7.77 6.54 -7.91
C GLU A 108 7.08 5.24 -7.46
N ARG A 109 6.71 5.11 -6.17
CA ARG A 109 6.05 3.92 -5.62
C ARG A 109 4.56 4.15 -5.36
N ASP A 110 3.89 4.78 -6.32
CA ASP A 110 2.46 5.04 -6.27
C ASP A 110 1.62 3.75 -6.13
N ASP A 111 0.62 3.77 -5.23
CA ASP A 111 -0.21 2.60 -4.95
C ASP A 111 -1.24 2.32 -6.06
N VAL A 112 -1.73 3.35 -6.78
CA VAL A 112 -2.66 3.15 -7.91
C VAL A 112 -1.93 2.40 -9.02
N LYS A 113 -0.71 2.86 -9.35
CA LYS A 113 0.23 2.13 -10.19
C LYS A 113 0.46 0.71 -9.65
N GLY A 114 0.79 0.58 -8.36
CA GLY A 114 1.02 -0.72 -7.71
C GLY A 114 -0.13 -1.72 -7.88
N VAL A 115 -1.38 -1.26 -7.78
CA VAL A 115 -2.57 -2.09 -8.02
C VAL A 115 -2.66 -2.53 -9.48
N ILE A 116 -2.48 -1.62 -10.45
CA ILE A 116 -2.55 -1.98 -11.89
C ILE A 116 -1.58 -3.11 -12.22
N PHE A 117 -0.32 -2.98 -11.80
CA PHE A 117 0.71 -4.00 -12.01
C PHE A 117 0.35 -5.31 -11.28
N THR A 118 -0.18 -5.21 -10.05
CA THR A 118 -0.60 -6.37 -9.27
C THR A 118 -1.69 -7.18 -9.96
N ILE A 119 -2.73 -6.53 -10.50
CA ILE A 119 -3.82 -7.25 -11.16
C ILE A 119 -3.36 -7.83 -12.49
N TYR A 120 -2.51 -7.11 -13.24
CA TYR A 120 -1.88 -7.67 -14.43
C TYR A 120 -1.14 -8.96 -14.09
N GLU A 121 -0.23 -8.92 -13.12
CA GLU A 121 0.55 -10.08 -12.68
C GLU A 121 -0.30 -11.26 -12.20
N ILE A 122 -1.37 -11.00 -11.44
CA ILE A 122 -2.26 -12.07 -10.99
C ILE A 122 -2.92 -12.76 -12.18
N ILE A 123 -3.32 -12.00 -13.20
CA ILE A 123 -4.05 -12.51 -14.36
C ILE A 123 -3.13 -13.23 -15.35
N THR A 124 -1.95 -12.67 -15.62
CA THR A 124 -1.04 -13.11 -16.68
C THR A 124 0.12 -13.97 -16.16
N LEU A 125 0.39 -13.94 -14.85
CA LEU A 125 1.63 -14.43 -14.21
C LEU A 125 2.91 -13.78 -14.76
N ASP A 126 2.76 -12.68 -15.48
CA ASP A 126 3.87 -11.98 -16.12
C ASP A 126 4.31 -10.80 -15.25
N LYS A 127 5.57 -10.84 -14.82
CA LYS A 127 6.18 -9.89 -13.88
C LYS A 127 7.10 -8.87 -14.55
N HIS A 128 7.29 -8.95 -15.87
CA HIS A 128 8.33 -8.15 -16.54
C HIS A 128 8.19 -6.64 -16.28
N PHE A 129 6.95 -6.12 -16.30
CA PHE A 129 6.70 -4.71 -16.03
C PHE A 129 7.10 -4.31 -14.60
N ARG A 130 6.88 -5.18 -13.60
CA ARG A 130 7.25 -4.90 -12.20
C ARG A 130 8.74 -5.02 -11.93
N GLU A 131 9.46 -5.82 -12.72
CA GLU A 131 10.92 -5.95 -12.61
C GLU A 131 11.66 -4.71 -13.15
N VAL A 132 10.98 -3.86 -13.93
CA VAL A 132 11.48 -2.54 -14.31
C VAL A 132 11.67 -1.66 -13.06
N PRO A 133 12.77 -0.88 -12.96
CA PRO A 133 12.97 0.09 -11.88
C PRO A 133 11.76 1.02 -11.69
N TYR A 134 11.42 1.35 -10.44
CA TYR A 134 10.19 2.08 -10.09
C TYR A 134 10.03 3.42 -10.82
N ASP A 135 11.13 4.13 -11.05
CA ASP A 135 11.21 5.42 -11.76
C ASP A 135 10.96 5.30 -13.26
N GLN A 136 11.06 4.08 -13.81
CA GLN A 136 10.85 3.76 -15.22
C GLN A 136 9.55 2.99 -15.47
N GLN A 137 8.83 2.59 -14.41
CA GLN A 137 7.55 1.91 -14.53
C GLN A 137 6.45 2.86 -14.99
N ASP A 138 5.81 2.53 -16.11
CA ASP A 138 4.67 3.25 -16.66
C ASP A 138 3.41 2.36 -16.70
N PRO A 139 2.36 2.65 -15.91
CA PRO A 139 1.12 1.86 -15.94
C PRO A 139 0.37 1.95 -17.28
N THR A 140 0.63 2.98 -18.09
CA THR A 140 -0.04 3.15 -19.38
C THR A 140 0.36 2.07 -20.37
N GLU A 141 1.56 1.50 -20.27
CA GLU A 141 2.00 0.37 -21.10
C GLU A 141 1.10 -0.84 -20.91
N ILE A 142 0.74 -1.15 -19.66
CA ILE A 142 -0.16 -2.25 -19.30
C ILE A 142 -1.60 -1.95 -19.75
N GLN A 143 -2.06 -0.71 -19.52
CA GLN A 143 -3.43 -0.31 -19.83
C GLN A 143 -3.68 -0.25 -21.34
N ALA A 144 -2.68 0.16 -22.13
CA ALA A 144 -2.74 0.28 -23.58
C ALA A 144 -2.75 -1.08 -24.32
N LEU A 145 -2.38 -2.18 -23.65
CA LEU A 145 -2.46 -3.52 -24.24
C LEU A 145 -3.88 -3.81 -24.75
N ALA A 146 -4.01 -4.22 -26.00
CA ALA A 146 -5.32 -4.54 -26.59
C ALA A 146 -6.05 -5.63 -25.78
N ALA A 147 -5.33 -6.65 -25.33
CA ALA A 147 -5.85 -7.71 -24.48
C ALA A 147 -4.81 -8.14 -23.44
N TRP A 148 -5.29 -8.52 -22.25
CA TRP A 148 -4.48 -9.24 -21.27
C TRP A 148 -4.75 -10.74 -21.45
N HIS A 149 -3.71 -11.48 -21.81
CA HIS A 149 -3.81 -12.92 -22.01
C HIS A 149 -3.74 -13.61 -20.65
N LYS A 150 -4.89 -14.06 -20.13
CA LYS A 150 -4.97 -14.80 -18.88
C LYS A 150 -4.10 -16.06 -18.97
N HIS A 151 -3.25 -16.28 -17.98
CA HIS A 151 -2.47 -17.52 -17.89
C HIS A 151 -3.42 -18.74 -17.75
N PRO A 152 -3.10 -19.91 -18.35
CA PRO A 152 -3.94 -21.10 -18.24
C PRO A 152 -4.20 -21.55 -16.80
N ASP A 153 -3.18 -21.44 -15.94
CA ASP A 153 -3.25 -21.87 -14.53
C ASP A 153 -4.01 -20.90 -13.62
N VAL A 154 -4.29 -19.68 -14.08
CA VAL A 154 -4.99 -18.67 -13.29
C VAL A 154 -6.50 -18.88 -13.35
N ARG A 155 -7.16 -18.84 -12.19
CA ARG A 155 -8.61 -18.96 -12.06
C ARG A 155 -9.21 -17.61 -11.65
N LEU A 156 -10.18 -17.15 -12.41
CA LEU A 156 -10.92 -15.90 -12.18
C LEU A 156 -12.41 -16.25 -12.07
N ASP A 157 -13.16 -15.49 -11.28
CA ASP A 157 -14.62 -15.64 -11.17
C ASP A 157 -15.38 -14.81 -12.22
N HIS A 158 -14.70 -13.86 -12.87
CA HIS A 158 -15.24 -13.01 -13.93
C HIS A 158 -14.32 -12.99 -15.16
N HIS A 159 -14.80 -12.40 -16.26
CA HIS A 159 -13.96 -12.20 -17.43
C HIS A 159 -12.87 -11.15 -17.17
N VAL A 160 -11.69 -11.31 -17.78
CA VAL A 160 -10.56 -10.36 -17.68
C VAL A 160 -10.98 -8.92 -18.00
N SER A 161 -11.91 -8.74 -18.96
CA SER A 161 -12.47 -7.44 -19.33
C SER A 161 -13.15 -6.72 -18.16
N GLU A 162 -13.73 -7.44 -17.20
CA GLU A 162 -14.40 -6.85 -16.05
C GLU A 162 -13.39 -6.32 -15.03
N TYR A 163 -12.28 -7.03 -14.80
CA TYR A 163 -11.18 -6.51 -13.97
C TYR A 163 -10.56 -5.26 -14.59
N ARG A 164 -10.31 -5.29 -15.90
CA ARG A 164 -9.83 -4.11 -16.65
C ARG A 164 -10.82 -2.96 -16.57
N SER A 165 -12.12 -3.24 -16.67
CA SER A 165 -13.16 -2.23 -16.52
C SER A 165 -13.06 -1.54 -15.15
N VAL A 166 -12.93 -2.29 -14.06
CA VAL A 166 -12.76 -1.70 -12.72
C VAL A 166 -11.55 -0.79 -12.66
N LEU A 167 -10.40 -1.21 -13.19
CA LEU A 167 -9.18 -0.39 -13.22
C LEU A 167 -9.32 0.86 -14.09
N ASN A 168 -9.99 0.77 -15.24
CA ASN A 168 -10.17 1.90 -16.14
C ASN A 168 -11.15 2.96 -15.60
N HIS A 169 -12.10 2.56 -14.76
CA HIS A 169 -13.03 3.48 -14.10
C HIS A 169 -12.49 4.01 -12.76
N TRP A 170 -11.39 3.46 -12.27
CA TRP A 170 -10.71 3.96 -11.07
C TRP A 170 -9.75 5.07 -11.49
N GLU A 171 -10.18 6.32 -11.33
CA GLU A 171 -9.40 7.49 -11.73
C GLU A 171 -8.12 7.61 -10.87
N PRO A 172 -6.92 7.62 -11.48
CA PRO A 172 -5.70 7.98 -10.77
C PRO A 172 -5.83 9.42 -10.28
N ILE A 173 -5.71 9.63 -8.97
CA ILE A 173 -5.75 10.97 -8.41
C ILE A 173 -4.39 11.62 -8.64
N ASP A 174 -4.36 12.61 -9.53
CA ASP A 174 -3.19 13.47 -9.71
C ASP A 174 -3.05 14.35 -8.47
N TRP A 175 -2.21 13.89 -7.53
CA TRP A 175 -2.03 14.60 -6.29
C TRP A 175 -1.33 15.94 -6.59
N PRO A 176 -1.92 17.10 -6.23
CA PRO A 176 -1.28 18.38 -6.51
C PRO A 176 0.13 18.39 -5.88
N PRO A 177 1.12 19.03 -6.52
CA PRO A 177 2.47 19.09 -5.96
C PRO A 177 2.39 19.60 -4.53
N LEU A 178 2.75 18.75 -3.59
CA LEU A 178 2.70 19.08 -2.18
C LEU A 178 3.67 20.22 -1.96
N GLY A 179 3.14 21.35 -1.48
CA GLY A 179 3.95 22.46 -1.04
C GLY A 179 5.01 21.97 -0.04
N PRO A 180 6.12 22.71 0.11
CA PRO A 180 7.16 22.33 1.06
C PRO A 180 6.53 22.08 2.44
N PRO A 181 7.03 21.08 3.19
CA PRO A 181 6.48 20.76 4.50
C PRO A 181 6.38 22.04 5.35
N PRO A 182 5.30 22.19 6.13
CA PRO A 182 5.15 23.36 6.98
C PRO A 182 6.41 23.51 7.84
N LYS A 183 7.01 24.71 7.83
CA LYS A 183 8.19 24.99 8.63
C LYS A 183 7.83 24.67 10.08
N LYS A 184 8.58 23.76 10.70
CA LYS A 184 8.41 23.48 12.12
C LYS A 184 8.80 24.75 12.88
N GLU A 185 7.81 25.41 13.46
CA GLU A 185 8.03 26.43 14.48
C GLU A 185 8.46 25.73 15.75
N LEU A 186 9.75 25.84 16.07
CA LEU A 186 10.27 25.41 17.36
C LEU A 186 10.03 26.55 18.34
N VAL A 187 9.08 26.37 19.25
CA VAL A 187 8.90 27.26 20.40
C VAL A 187 9.93 26.84 21.44
N VAL A 188 10.97 27.65 21.60
CA VAL A 188 11.97 27.46 22.66
C VAL A 188 11.57 28.33 23.83
N SER A 189 11.30 27.71 24.98
CA SER A 189 11.08 28.42 26.24
C SER A 189 12.41 28.50 27.00
N ASP A 190 12.73 29.70 27.50
CA ASP A 190 13.96 29.97 28.25
C ASP A 190 13.89 29.58 29.73
N GLY A 191 12.79 28.95 30.17
CA GLY A 191 12.56 28.57 31.56
C GLY A 191 12.17 29.73 32.48
N ASN A 192 12.16 30.98 32.00
CA ASN A 192 11.78 32.17 32.76
C ASN A 192 10.42 32.76 32.32
N GLY A 193 9.63 32.00 31.55
CA GLY A 193 8.30 32.39 31.09
C GLY A 193 8.28 33.13 29.75
N ASN A 194 9.42 33.36 29.12
CA ASN A 194 9.47 33.87 27.74
C ASN A 194 9.61 32.71 26.76
N SER A 195 8.88 32.80 25.65
CA SER A 195 8.91 31.83 24.56
C SER A 195 9.32 32.55 23.28
N THR A 196 10.32 32.01 22.59
CA THR A 196 10.79 32.54 21.31
C THR A 196 10.47 31.55 20.21
N VAL A 197 9.80 32.03 19.15
CA VAL A 197 9.52 31.22 17.96
C VAL A 197 10.76 31.22 17.07
N VAL A 198 11.42 30.08 16.94
CA VAL A 198 12.54 29.90 16.01
C VAL A 198 12.03 29.17 14.78
N VAL A 199 12.02 29.86 13.64
CA VAL A 199 11.69 29.26 12.35
C VAL A 199 12.92 28.51 11.85
N GLY A 200 12.91 27.17 11.94
CA GLY A 200 13.98 26.35 11.39
C GLY A 200 14.04 26.49 9.87
N ALA A 201 15.19 26.92 9.34
CA ALA A 201 15.47 26.81 7.91
C ALA A 201 15.57 25.32 7.56
N GLY A 202 14.64 24.82 6.73
CA GLY A 202 14.69 23.45 6.24
C GLY A 202 16.01 23.21 5.52
N CYS A 203 16.74 22.16 5.92
CA CYS A 203 17.90 21.66 5.20
C CYS A 203 17.47 21.24 3.79
N ARG A 204 18.26 21.66 2.80
CA ARG A 204 18.13 21.30 1.39
C ARG A 204 18.41 19.82 1.17
#